data_AF-A0A7V8WFT4-F1
#
_entry.id   AF-A0A7V8WFT4-F1
#
_cell.length_a   1.000
_cell.length_b   1.000
_cell.length_c   1.000
_cell.angle_alpha   90.00
_cell.angle_beta   90.00
_cell.angle_gamma   90.00
#
_symmetry.space_group_name_H-M   'P 1'
#
loop_
_entity.id
_entity.type
_entity.pdbx_description
1 polymer ?
#
loop_
_entity_poly.entity_id
_entity_poly.type
_entity_poly.pdbx_seq_one_letter_code
_entity_poly.pdbx_strand_id
1 'polypeptide(L)' 'RMLLSNGVIIIEGLNLSDAEPGMYEMYCLPLPVTGGDGAPARVVLKR' A
#
# COMPACT_ATOMS: atom_id res chain seq x y z
N ARG A 1 0.90 16.94 -0.97
CA ARG A 1 -0.17 17.54 -1.82
C ARG A 1 -0.22 16.91 -3.20
N MET A 2 0.86 16.94 -4.00
CA MET A 2 0.87 16.45 -5.39
C MET A 2 0.23 15.06 -5.61
N LEU A 3 0.54 14.05 -4.78
CA LEU A 3 0.00 12.69 -4.96
C LEU A 3 -1.48 12.59 -4.59
N LEU A 4 -1.80 12.88 -3.32
CA LEU A 4 -3.17 12.77 -2.80
C LEU A 4 -4.16 13.69 -3.53
N SER A 5 -3.73 14.90 -3.95
CA SER A 5 -4.60 15.79 -4.73
C SER A 5 -4.90 15.27 -6.14
N ASN A 6 -4.13 14.29 -6.63
CA ASN A 6 -4.34 13.61 -7.91
C ASN A 6 -4.91 12.19 -7.72
N GLY A 7 -5.43 11.85 -6.54
CA GLY A 7 -6.05 10.55 -6.29
C GLY A 7 -5.06 9.37 -6.20
N VAL A 8 -3.76 9.64 -6.08
CA VAL A 8 -2.75 8.59 -5.90
C VAL A 8 -2.73 8.15 -4.44
N ILE A 9 -3.01 6.86 -4.21
CA ILE A 9 -2.95 6.22 -2.89
C ILE A 9 -1.48 6.08 -2.47
N ILE A 10 -1.20 6.41 -1.21
CA ILE A 10 0.13 6.28 -0.62
C ILE A 10 0.18 5.02 0.24
N ILE A 11 1.20 4.19 0.02
CA ILE A 11 1.54 3.03 0.85
C ILE A 11 2.98 3.22 1.31
N GLU A 12 3.19 3.21 2.62
CA GLU A 12 4.49 3.45 3.25
C GLU A 12 4.90 2.25 4.11
N GLY A 13 6.19 2.15 4.44
CA GLY A 13 6.70 1.13 5.36
C GLY A 13 6.66 -0.30 4.83
N LEU A 14 6.62 -0.50 3.51
CA LEU A 14 6.72 -1.84 2.91
C LEU A 14 8.09 -2.46 3.21
N ASN A 15 8.09 -3.71 3.63
CA ASN A 15 9.30 -4.52 3.61
C ASN A 15 9.42 -5.22 2.25
N LEU A 16 10.44 -4.87 1.48
CA LEU A 16 10.74 -5.44 0.17
C LEU A 16 12.06 -6.23 0.16
N SER A 17 12.65 -6.52 1.33
CA SER A 17 13.97 -7.18 1.43
C SER A 17 14.07 -8.49 0.65
N ASP A 18 12.96 -9.23 0.60
CA ASP A 18 12.90 -10.58 0.02
C ASP A 18 12.15 -10.59 -1.33
N ALA A 19 11.70 -9.43 -1.82
CA ALA A 19 10.97 -9.30 -3.08
C ALA A 19 11.95 -8.99 -4.22
N GLU A 20 12.01 -9.89 -5.21
CA GLU A 20 12.77 -9.62 -6.44
C GLU A 20 12.09 -8.53 -7.29
N PRO A 21 12.86 -7.75 -8.08
CA PRO A 21 12.26 -6.84 -9.05
C PRO A 21 11.40 -7.57 -10.09
N GLY A 22 10.22 -7.02 -10.40
CA GLY A 22 9.34 -7.59 -11.41
C GLY A 22 7.90 -7.10 -11.29
N MET A 23 7.04 -7.69 -12.13
CA MET A 23 5.59 -7.44 -12.07
C MET A 23 4.94 -8.40 -11.07
N TYR A 24 4.06 -7.85 -10.25
CA TYR A 24 3.27 -8.59 -9.27
C TYR A 24 1.82 -8.11 -9.29
N GLU A 25 0.92 -9.00 -8.95
CA GLU A 25 -0.39 -8.61 -8.46
C GLU A 25 -0.26 -8.20 -6.99
N MET A 26 -0.49 -6.92 -6.69
CA MET A 26 -0.39 -6.36 -5.34
C MET A 26 -1.79 -6.21 -4.74
N TYR A 27 -1.98 -6.78 -3.55
CA TYR A 27 -3.18 -6.60 -2.75
C TYR A 27 -2.85 -5.71 -1.55
N CYS A 28 -3.54 -4.58 -1.41
CA CYS A 28 -3.44 -3.69 -0.25
C CYS A 28 -4.73 -3.80 0.57
N LEU A 29 -4.64 -4.39 1.77
CA LEU A 29 -5.79 -4.71 2.62
C LEU A 29 -5.72 -3.88 3.92
N PRO A 30 -6.20 -2.62 3.93
CA PRO A 30 -6.24 -1.78 5.12
C PRO A 30 -7.34 -2.23 6.09
N LEU A 31 -7.13 -1.97 7.39
CA LEU A 31 -8.23 -2.06 8.36
C LEU A 31 -9.29 -0.97 8.08
N PRO A 32 -10.59 -1.25 8.28
CA PRO A 32 -11.65 -0.26 8.12
C PRO A 32 -11.68 0.72 9.30
N VAL A 33 -10.80 1.72 9.29
CA VAL A 33 -10.72 2.76 10.32
C VAL A 33 -11.59 3.96 9.92
N THR A 34 -12.55 4.34 10.76
CA THR A 34 -13.40 5.51 10.52
C THR A 34 -12.77 6.77 11.11
N GLY A 35 -12.68 7.85 10.33
CA GLY A 35 -12.15 9.15 10.79
C GLY A 35 -10.63 9.20 10.98
N GLY A 36 -9.89 8.18 10.53
CA GLY A 36 -8.42 8.17 10.54
C GLY A 36 -7.80 8.91 9.35
N ASP A 37 -6.55 9.31 9.49
CA ASP A 37 -5.68 9.85 8.43
C ASP A 37 -4.97 8.77 7.62
N GLY A 38 -5.07 7.52 8.07
CA GLY A 38 -4.57 6.32 7.43
C GLY A 38 -5.02 5.08 8.19
N ALA A 39 -4.61 3.91 7.71
CA ALA A 39 -4.84 2.65 8.38
C ALA A 39 -3.63 1.72 8.18
N PRO A 40 -3.27 0.89 9.17
CA PRO A 40 -2.33 -0.19 8.93
C PRO A 40 -2.92 -1.14 7.88
N ALA A 41 -2.08 -1.60 6.97
CA ALA A 41 -2.48 -2.50 5.89
C ALA A 41 -1.66 -3.80 5.92
N ARG A 42 -2.32 -4.89 5.55
CA ARG A 42 -1.61 -6.08 5.07
C ARG A 42 -1.44 -5.94 3.57
N VAL A 43 -0.18 -5.80 3.15
CA VAL A 43 0.17 -5.81 1.73
C VAL A 43 0.79 -7.16 1.40
N VAL A 44 0.30 -7.80 0.34
CA VAL A 44 0.84 -9.05 -0.18
C VAL A 44 1.08 -8.92 -1.68
N LEU A 45 2.16 -9.55 -2.14
CA LEU A 45 2.52 -9.65 -3.55
C LEU A 45 2.25 -11.09 -4.00
N LYS A 46 1.54 -11.25 -5.11
CA LYS A 46 1.32 -12.53 -5.78
C LYS A 46 1.94 -12.46 -7.18
N ARG A 47 2.63 -13.53 -7.57
CA ARG A 47 3.13 -13.72 -8.93
C ARG A 47 2.06 -14.38 -9.80
#